data_AF-I6AQI2-F1
#
_entry.id   AF-I6AQI2-F1
#
_cell.length_a   1.000
_cell.length_b   1.000
_cell.length_c   1.000
_cell.angle_alpha   90.00
_cell.angle_beta   90.00
_cell.angle_gamma   90.00
#
_symmetry.space_group_name_H-M   'P 1'
#
loop_
_entity.id
_entity.type
_entity.pdbx_description
1 polymer ?
#
loop_
_entity_poly.entity_id
_entity_poly.type
_entity_poly.pdbx_seq_one_letter_code
_entity_poly.pdbx_strand_id
1 'polypeptide(L)'
;MKPKIKIRTRNLIAALTAFSASAALAADYTSRRNADGITMTLDSGDTVTATSENGTALRAANDGILQINPINGSITVTSNGYTVLATTGGSINLGSGSVVTSNFQGLHADNLAAIAADHVTVTVGSLDTPISSNNARGVEASSTGQINLGAGSTVTVYAGTSTMAGISNAGGTLTATDGLSIEVIGGGFLNSHYAPAIRTVGGGITDVGTNARITALQGRGIGSGNVGSTVIIGAGAEVEAIQALHVTNGGQLTATEGTFRGVGVDGTGAVISDGSISNITNSALSGEKNALFLGSATSITSVGPASITISGGTLTSGTGALIASGTSNQGNSEPTDTTVTIKDGAQATSGNGVLYDASAVATNIGSAVSIIVEGAATTVDGTFLGNANIATSLSVSDGATWASAGASVMDNLTLADATVTLSLTALGDGIQAGQLLFGGTGKSDVSFTVEDSVVFSTEVLNAGEYVWDILTGASGDYTANVNWNPTNTSNAYATWEWENIGDGQWRMYNIVVSNVPEPATYAALAALAILAWAALRRRGSQ
;
A
#
# COMPACT_ATOMS: atom_id res chain seq x y z
N MET A 1 -93.57 13.92 0.66
CA MET A 1 -92.62 13.42 -0.36
C MET A 1 -91.20 13.76 0.11
N LYS A 2 -90.33 12.78 0.38
CA LYS A 2 -88.90 13.04 0.69
C LYS A 2 -88.10 13.03 -0.61
N PRO A 3 -87.19 14.01 -0.85
CA PRO A 3 -86.39 14.00 -2.06
C PRO A 3 -85.32 12.90 -1.94
N LYS A 4 -85.32 11.95 -2.88
CA LYS A 4 -84.22 10.99 -3.04
C LYS A 4 -83.10 11.67 -3.84
N ILE A 5 -82.03 12.06 -3.16
CA ILE A 5 -80.78 12.46 -3.83
C ILE A 5 -80.16 11.21 -4.44
N LYS A 6 -80.08 11.17 -5.77
CA LYS A 6 -79.49 10.06 -6.54
C LYS A 6 -77.99 10.32 -6.67
N ILE A 7 -77.20 9.79 -5.74
CA ILE A 7 -75.73 9.85 -5.82
C ILE A 7 -75.27 8.97 -6.99
N ARG A 8 -74.70 9.57 -8.03
CA ARG A 8 -74.11 8.85 -9.18
C ARG A 8 -72.74 8.31 -8.76
N THR A 9 -72.70 7.06 -8.33
CA THR A 9 -71.54 6.34 -7.78
C THR A 9 -70.30 6.28 -8.68
N ARG A 10 -70.42 6.39 -10.01
CA ARG A 10 -69.26 6.27 -10.92
C ARG A 10 -68.27 7.44 -10.81
N ASN A 11 -68.74 8.67 -10.62
CA ASN A 11 -67.84 9.83 -10.47
C ASN A 11 -67.24 9.89 -9.07
N LEU A 12 -67.94 9.37 -8.05
CA LEU A 12 -67.42 9.25 -6.69
C LEU A 12 -66.35 8.16 -6.62
N ILE A 13 -66.55 7.01 -7.27
CA ILE A 13 -65.54 5.93 -7.35
C ILE A 13 -64.33 6.40 -8.15
N ALA A 14 -64.53 7.07 -9.30
CA ALA A 14 -63.43 7.65 -10.08
C ALA A 14 -62.67 8.74 -9.31
N ALA A 15 -63.37 9.57 -8.54
CA ALA A 15 -62.76 10.57 -7.65
C ALA A 15 -62.07 9.93 -6.45
N LEU A 16 -62.56 8.80 -5.93
CA LEU A 16 -61.95 8.05 -4.83
C LEU A 16 -60.70 7.30 -5.31
N THR A 17 -60.73 6.73 -6.52
CA THR A 17 -59.54 6.14 -7.18
C THR A 17 -58.55 7.19 -7.64
N ALA A 18 -59.01 8.41 -7.98
CA ALA A 18 -58.12 9.54 -8.25
C ALA A 18 -57.49 10.07 -6.95
N PHE A 19 -58.25 10.16 -5.84
CA PHE A 19 -57.71 10.50 -4.51
C PHE A 19 -56.76 9.44 -3.94
N SER A 20 -56.93 8.15 -4.31
CA SER A 20 -56.02 7.08 -3.89
C SER A 20 -54.81 6.90 -4.82
N ALA A 21 -54.77 7.59 -5.97
CA ALA A 21 -53.68 7.51 -6.95
C ALA A 21 -52.92 8.83 -7.15
N SER A 22 -53.45 9.96 -6.69
CA SER A 22 -52.74 11.24 -6.65
C SER A 22 -52.22 11.49 -5.23
N ALA A 23 -50.93 11.27 -5.03
CA ALA A 23 -50.15 11.69 -3.87
C ALA A 23 -50.72 11.23 -2.52
N ALA A 24 -50.34 10.03 -2.07
CA ALA A 24 -50.03 9.90 -0.65
C ALA A 24 -48.96 10.97 -0.38
N LEU A 25 -49.36 12.07 0.26
CA LEU A 25 -48.41 13.09 0.70
C LEU A 25 -47.38 12.36 1.56
N ALA A 26 -46.12 12.43 1.17
CA ALA A 26 -45.00 12.02 2.00
C ALA A 26 -45.28 12.45 3.45
N ALA A 27 -45.33 11.49 4.37
CA ALA A 27 -45.58 11.77 5.76
C ALA A 27 -44.31 12.37 6.38
N ASP A 28 -44.47 13.43 7.18
CA ASP A 28 -43.38 14.00 7.97
C ASP A 28 -43.56 13.59 9.44
N TYR A 29 -42.70 12.69 9.90
CA TYR A 29 -42.68 12.21 11.27
C TYR A 29 -41.64 12.98 12.08
N THR A 30 -42.10 13.84 12.99
CA THR A 30 -41.22 14.60 13.89
C THR A 30 -40.84 13.82 15.17
N SER A 31 -40.96 12.48 15.15
CA SER A 31 -40.72 11.61 16.30
C SER A 31 -40.17 10.25 15.86
N ARG A 32 -39.43 9.58 16.76
CA ARG A 32 -38.85 8.25 16.52
C ARG A 32 -39.89 7.25 16.01
N ARG A 33 -39.48 6.47 14.99
CA ARG A 33 -40.18 5.27 14.52
C ARG A 33 -39.50 4.04 15.07
N ASN A 34 -40.24 3.20 15.80
CA ASN A 34 -39.69 2.06 16.52
C ASN A 34 -40.45 0.78 16.15
N ALA A 35 -39.77 -0.14 15.47
CA ALA A 35 -40.22 -1.50 15.18
C ALA A 35 -39.60 -2.45 16.21
N ASP A 36 -40.32 -2.77 17.27
CA ASP A 36 -39.83 -3.59 18.39
C ASP A 36 -40.67 -4.86 18.48
N GLY A 37 -40.14 -6.00 18.01
CA GLY A 37 -40.88 -7.25 17.87
C GLY A 37 -42.05 -7.22 16.87
N ILE A 38 -42.16 -6.16 16.07
CA ILE A 38 -43.22 -5.96 15.08
C ILE A 38 -42.65 -5.56 13.72
N THR A 39 -43.45 -5.77 12.66
CA THR A 39 -43.17 -5.19 11.34
C THR A 39 -43.82 -3.81 11.23
N MET A 40 -43.02 -2.81 10.85
CA MET A 40 -43.45 -1.46 10.52
C MET A 40 -43.11 -1.18 9.05
N THR A 41 -44.08 -0.60 8.33
CA THR A 41 -43.90 -0.15 6.96
C THR A 41 -44.05 1.38 6.92
N LEU A 42 -43.10 2.05 6.27
CA LEU A 42 -43.16 3.48 5.95
C LEU A 42 -43.31 3.63 4.44
N ASP A 43 -43.88 4.74 3.95
CA ASP A 43 -44.07 4.96 2.52
C ASP A 43 -42.87 5.68 1.90
N SER A 44 -42.63 5.45 0.61
CA SER A 44 -41.57 6.10 -0.14
C SER A 44 -41.83 7.59 -0.25
N GLY A 45 -40.80 8.38 0.05
CA GLY A 45 -40.89 9.83 0.14
C GLY A 45 -41.13 10.34 1.55
N ASP A 46 -41.49 9.48 2.51
CA ASP A 46 -41.63 9.87 3.91
C ASP A 46 -40.34 10.52 4.44
N THR A 47 -40.51 11.39 5.43
CA THR A 47 -39.43 12.04 6.16
C THR A 47 -39.56 11.74 7.65
N VAL A 48 -38.45 11.41 8.31
CA VAL A 48 -38.41 11.16 9.76
C VAL A 48 -37.35 12.06 10.38
N THR A 49 -37.79 13.02 11.18
CA THR A 49 -36.93 13.97 11.89
C THR A 49 -37.00 13.71 13.39
N ALA A 50 -35.87 13.34 14.02
CA ALA A 50 -35.74 13.21 15.47
C ALA A 50 -34.80 14.28 16.03
N THR A 51 -35.35 15.27 16.71
CA THR A 51 -34.60 16.46 17.16
C THR A 51 -33.94 16.30 18.53
N SER A 52 -34.18 15.22 19.27
CA SER A 52 -33.52 15.04 20.57
C SER A 52 -32.05 14.68 20.39
N GLU A 53 -31.17 15.30 21.19
CA GLU A 53 -29.70 15.11 21.15
C GLU A 53 -29.26 13.65 21.39
N ASN A 54 -30.15 12.80 21.92
CA ASN A 54 -29.93 11.36 22.12
C ASN A 54 -30.88 10.48 21.27
N GLY A 55 -31.54 11.07 20.25
CA GLY A 55 -32.69 10.48 19.60
C GLY A 55 -32.34 9.58 18.42
N THR A 56 -32.42 8.26 18.57
CA THR A 56 -32.61 7.36 17.42
C THR A 56 -33.82 7.78 16.58
N ALA A 57 -33.70 8.01 15.27
CA ALA A 57 -34.85 8.36 14.42
C ALA A 57 -35.60 7.11 13.93
N LEU A 58 -34.89 6.17 13.33
CA LEU A 58 -35.42 4.84 12.99
C LEU A 58 -34.77 3.78 13.88
N ARG A 59 -35.59 2.97 14.56
CA ARG A 59 -35.12 1.85 15.37
C ARG A 59 -35.85 0.56 15.00
N ALA A 60 -35.09 -0.51 14.78
CA ALA A 60 -35.60 -1.88 14.75
C ALA A 60 -34.90 -2.70 15.84
N ALA A 61 -35.67 -3.41 16.67
CA ALA A 61 -35.13 -4.18 17.79
C ALA A 61 -35.94 -5.46 18.04
N ASN A 62 -35.33 -6.43 18.71
CA ASN A 62 -35.97 -7.67 19.17
C ASN A 62 -36.73 -8.37 18.03
N ASP A 63 -36.03 -8.65 16.93
CA ASP A 63 -36.57 -9.22 15.69
C ASP A 63 -37.64 -8.36 14.98
N GLY A 64 -37.79 -7.11 15.38
CA GLY A 64 -38.62 -6.12 14.68
C GLY A 64 -38.08 -5.79 13.29
N ILE A 65 -38.99 -5.49 12.36
CA ILE A 65 -38.66 -5.24 10.96
C ILE A 65 -39.18 -3.86 10.55
N LEU A 66 -38.33 -3.03 9.96
CA LEU A 66 -38.73 -1.77 9.33
C LEU A 66 -38.47 -1.84 7.82
N GLN A 67 -39.48 -1.57 7.01
CA GLN A 67 -39.40 -1.60 5.55
C GLN A 67 -40.01 -0.34 4.92
N ILE A 68 -39.46 0.10 3.79
CA ILE A 68 -40.03 1.18 2.97
C ILE A 68 -40.92 0.57 1.87
N ASN A 69 -42.09 1.18 1.60
CA ASN A 69 -43.09 0.78 0.62
C ASN A 69 -43.22 1.82 -0.53
N PRO A 70 -43.20 1.43 -1.82
CA PRO A 70 -42.89 0.08 -2.29
C PRO A 70 -41.53 -0.38 -1.79
N ILE A 71 -41.34 -1.70 -1.73
CA ILE A 71 -40.02 -2.28 -1.43
C ILE A 71 -39.01 -1.59 -2.36
N ASN A 72 -37.94 -1.05 -1.77
CA ASN A 72 -36.91 -0.25 -2.42
C ASN A 72 -37.27 1.22 -2.73
N GLY A 73 -38.32 1.75 -2.10
CA GLY A 73 -38.58 3.19 -2.03
C GLY A 73 -37.52 3.94 -1.21
N SER A 74 -37.58 5.27 -1.23
CA SER A 74 -36.61 6.14 -0.54
C SER A 74 -37.22 6.78 0.71
N ILE A 75 -36.41 7.03 1.74
CA ILE A 75 -36.79 7.81 2.93
C ILE A 75 -35.74 8.87 3.24
N THR A 76 -36.17 10.01 3.80
CA THR A 76 -35.25 11.00 4.39
C THR A 76 -35.27 10.89 5.91
N VAL A 77 -34.11 10.72 6.54
CA VAL A 77 -33.99 10.59 7.98
C VAL A 77 -33.00 11.62 8.51
N THR A 78 -33.40 12.40 9.50
CA THR A 78 -32.55 13.41 10.13
C THR A 78 -32.55 13.25 11.65
N SER A 79 -31.36 13.23 12.27
CA SER A 79 -31.22 13.15 13.72
C SER A 79 -30.02 13.90 14.29
N ASN A 80 -30.15 14.36 15.54
CA ASN A 80 -29.02 14.85 16.35
C ASN A 80 -28.20 13.71 17.02
N GLY A 81 -28.73 12.48 17.07
CA GLY A 81 -28.08 11.29 17.65
C GLY A 81 -27.85 10.18 16.62
N TYR A 82 -28.05 8.92 17.00
CA TYR A 82 -28.13 7.81 16.03
C TYR A 82 -29.28 8.06 15.05
N THR A 83 -29.08 7.86 13.75
CA THR A 83 -30.13 8.17 12.77
C THR A 83 -30.93 6.91 12.43
N VAL A 84 -30.24 5.82 12.13
CA VAL A 84 -30.83 4.51 11.87
C VAL A 84 -30.11 3.46 12.73
N LEU A 85 -30.86 2.75 13.57
CA LEU A 85 -30.34 1.73 14.48
C LEU A 85 -31.12 0.42 14.34
N ALA A 86 -30.43 -0.64 13.93
CA ALA A 86 -30.92 -2.01 14.04
C ALA A 86 -30.14 -2.71 15.15
N THR A 87 -30.84 -3.34 16.09
CA THR A 87 -30.23 -4.00 17.25
C THR A 87 -30.95 -5.28 17.62
N THR A 88 -30.28 -6.21 18.32
CA THR A 88 -30.90 -7.43 18.88
C THR A 88 -31.79 -8.18 17.86
N GLY A 89 -31.20 -8.59 16.74
CA GLY A 89 -31.90 -9.29 15.65
C GLY A 89 -32.85 -8.44 14.79
N GLY A 90 -32.99 -7.13 15.09
CA GLY A 90 -33.81 -6.23 14.30
C GLY A 90 -33.32 -6.07 12.85
N SER A 91 -34.24 -5.75 11.93
CA SER A 91 -33.92 -5.54 10.51
C SER A 91 -34.50 -4.24 9.96
N ILE A 92 -33.70 -3.48 9.20
CA ILE A 92 -34.13 -2.28 8.50
C ILE A 92 -33.75 -2.39 7.02
N ASN A 93 -34.72 -2.26 6.12
CA ASN A 93 -34.48 -2.05 4.70
C ASN A 93 -34.83 -0.59 4.35
N LEU A 94 -33.81 0.22 4.06
CA LEU A 94 -33.95 1.62 3.69
C LEU A 94 -34.34 1.80 2.22
N GLY A 95 -34.24 0.78 1.39
CA GLY A 95 -34.52 0.85 -0.05
C GLY A 95 -33.52 1.67 -0.85
N SER A 96 -33.94 2.18 -2.01
CA SER A 96 -33.07 2.88 -2.98
C SER A 96 -33.29 4.39 -2.90
N GLY A 97 -32.20 5.17 -2.89
CA GLY A 97 -32.28 6.64 -2.89
C GLY A 97 -32.49 7.25 -1.51
N SER A 98 -32.31 6.48 -0.45
CA SER A 98 -32.54 6.97 0.91
C SER A 98 -31.45 7.93 1.37
N VAL A 99 -31.84 8.94 2.13
CA VAL A 99 -30.95 9.99 2.64
C VAL A 99 -30.96 9.96 4.16
N VAL A 100 -29.77 9.89 4.75
CA VAL A 100 -29.57 9.81 6.20
C VAL A 100 -28.64 10.94 6.60
N THR A 101 -29.14 11.89 7.37
CA THR A 101 -28.35 13.02 7.90
C THR A 101 -28.28 12.94 9.41
N SER A 102 -27.06 12.97 9.95
CA SER A 102 -26.79 12.85 11.38
C SER A 102 -25.83 13.92 11.89
N ASN A 103 -25.93 14.27 13.16
CA ASN A 103 -24.87 14.98 13.88
C ASN A 103 -24.00 14.08 14.77
N PHE A 104 -24.20 12.75 14.74
CA PHE A 104 -23.42 11.80 15.54
C PHE A 104 -23.15 10.47 14.83
N GLN A 105 -24.18 9.69 14.51
CA GLN A 105 -24.05 8.42 13.77
C GLN A 105 -25.16 8.23 12.73
N GLY A 106 -24.77 7.88 11.50
CA GLY A 106 -25.70 7.63 10.39
C GLY A 106 -26.44 6.30 10.54
N LEU A 107 -25.75 5.21 10.21
CA LEU A 107 -26.30 3.84 10.27
C LEU A 107 -25.56 3.02 11.33
N HIS A 108 -26.29 2.26 12.13
CA HIS A 108 -25.72 1.36 13.14
C HIS A 108 -26.45 0.02 13.17
N ALA A 109 -25.72 -1.08 13.00
CA ALA A 109 -26.22 -2.44 13.20
C ALA A 109 -25.39 -3.19 14.24
N ASP A 110 -26.03 -3.77 15.26
CA ASP A 110 -25.38 -4.58 16.29
C ASP A 110 -26.17 -5.83 16.70
N ASN A 111 -25.50 -6.79 17.35
CA ASN A 111 -26.13 -7.95 17.98
C ASN A 111 -27.08 -8.73 17.04
N LEU A 112 -26.53 -9.28 15.95
CA LEU A 112 -27.24 -10.02 14.89
C LEU A 112 -28.27 -9.20 14.09
N ALA A 113 -28.33 -7.88 14.29
CA ALA A 113 -29.22 -7.03 13.51
C ALA A 113 -28.68 -6.75 12.10
N ALA A 114 -29.58 -6.36 11.20
CA ALA A 114 -29.27 -6.13 9.79
C ALA A 114 -29.82 -4.79 9.28
N ILE A 115 -29.00 -4.05 8.54
CA ILE A 115 -29.42 -2.91 7.72
C ILE A 115 -29.08 -3.21 6.26
N ALA A 116 -30.06 -3.06 5.37
CA ALA A 116 -29.86 -3.13 3.93
C ALA A 116 -30.33 -1.82 3.27
N ALA A 117 -29.55 -1.33 2.31
CA ALA A 117 -29.94 -0.22 1.45
C ALA A 117 -29.45 -0.50 0.03
N ASP A 118 -30.33 -0.40 -0.97
CA ASP A 118 -29.95 -0.59 -2.38
C ASP A 118 -29.08 0.59 -2.88
N HIS A 119 -29.33 1.78 -2.35
CA HIS A 119 -28.54 2.99 -2.55
C HIS A 119 -28.86 3.96 -1.42
N VAL A 120 -27.85 4.43 -0.70
CA VAL A 120 -28.03 5.37 0.42
C VAL A 120 -26.99 6.49 0.37
N THR A 121 -27.42 7.70 0.68
CA THR A 121 -26.55 8.84 0.98
C THR A 121 -26.56 9.09 2.48
N VAL A 122 -25.40 8.91 3.11
CA VAL A 122 -25.20 9.16 4.54
C VAL A 122 -24.32 10.39 4.70
N THR A 123 -24.80 11.40 5.41
CA THR A 123 -24.05 12.61 5.75
C THR A 123 -24.01 12.78 7.26
N VAL A 124 -22.81 12.87 7.82
CA VAL A 124 -22.62 12.98 9.27
C VAL A 124 -21.79 14.24 9.58
N GLY A 125 -22.43 15.21 10.23
CA GLY A 125 -21.89 16.55 10.46
C GLY A 125 -22.09 17.50 9.27
N SER A 126 -21.54 18.70 9.37
CA SER A 126 -21.52 19.69 8.27
C SER A 126 -20.23 20.52 8.31
N LEU A 127 -19.99 21.32 7.26
CA LEU A 127 -18.85 22.26 7.22
C LEU A 127 -18.93 23.31 8.34
N ASP A 128 -20.14 23.78 8.65
CA ASP A 128 -20.38 24.80 9.69
C ASP A 128 -20.36 24.20 11.10
N THR A 129 -20.74 22.92 11.22
CA THR A 129 -20.81 22.18 12.48
C THR A 129 -20.13 20.82 12.34
N PRO A 130 -18.78 20.79 12.24
CA PRO A 130 -18.04 19.54 12.16
C PRO A 130 -18.14 18.80 13.49
N ILE A 131 -18.10 17.47 13.42
CA ILE A 131 -18.31 16.66 14.62
C ILE A 131 -17.04 16.63 15.47
N SER A 132 -17.18 17.04 16.72
CA SER A 132 -16.11 17.00 17.74
C SER A 132 -16.32 15.88 18.77
N SER A 133 -17.31 15.00 18.56
CA SER A 133 -17.50 13.86 19.44
C SER A 133 -16.48 12.76 19.11
N ASN A 134 -15.92 12.15 20.15
CA ASN A 134 -15.22 10.89 19.98
C ASN A 134 -16.22 9.83 19.53
N ASN A 135 -15.80 8.93 18.64
CA ASN A 135 -16.58 7.79 18.16
C ASN A 135 -17.77 8.08 17.25
N ALA A 136 -17.86 9.25 16.63
CA ALA A 136 -18.82 9.49 15.55
C ALA A 136 -18.46 8.68 14.30
N ARG A 137 -19.49 8.12 13.63
CA ARG A 137 -19.36 7.19 12.49
C ARG A 137 -20.40 7.49 11.43
N GLY A 138 -20.03 7.43 10.16
CA GLY A 138 -21.00 7.40 9.06
C GLY A 138 -21.86 6.14 9.16
N VAL A 139 -21.19 4.99 9.07
CA VAL A 139 -21.78 3.66 9.13
C VAL A 139 -21.02 2.79 10.13
N GLU A 140 -21.74 2.09 10.99
CA GLU A 140 -21.17 1.21 12.01
C GLU A 140 -21.82 -0.19 12.02
N ALA A 141 -21.02 -1.22 11.82
CA ALA A 141 -21.40 -2.60 12.08
C ALA A 141 -20.60 -3.12 13.28
N SER A 142 -21.26 -3.58 14.34
CA SER A 142 -20.57 -4.06 15.55
C SER A 142 -21.18 -5.36 16.06
N SER A 143 -20.44 -6.13 16.86
CA SER A 143 -20.98 -7.28 17.62
C SER A 143 -21.87 -8.21 16.78
N THR A 144 -21.37 -8.73 15.65
CA THR A 144 -22.09 -9.57 14.67
C THR A 144 -23.20 -8.90 13.83
N GLY A 145 -23.39 -7.60 13.96
CA GLY A 145 -24.30 -6.82 13.11
C GLY A 145 -23.89 -6.83 11.63
N GLN A 146 -24.87 -6.68 10.75
CA GLN A 146 -24.70 -6.77 9.30
C GLN A 146 -25.19 -5.49 8.62
N ILE A 147 -24.37 -4.92 7.73
CA ILE A 147 -24.76 -3.80 6.89
C ILE A 147 -24.43 -4.11 5.44
N ASN A 148 -25.43 -4.02 4.57
CA ASN A 148 -25.28 -4.15 3.12
C ASN A 148 -25.60 -2.82 2.44
N LEU A 149 -24.62 -2.25 1.74
CA LEU A 149 -24.72 -1.04 0.95
C LEU A 149 -24.71 -1.40 -0.54
N GLY A 150 -25.80 -1.10 -1.23
CA GLY A 150 -25.91 -1.33 -2.66
C GLY A 150 -25.17 -0.27 -3.47
N ALA A 151 -25.32 -0.35 -4.80
CA ALA A 151 -24.48 0.36 -5.74
C ALA A 151 -24.57 1.89 -5.63
N GLY A 152 -23.42 2.56 -5.70
CA GLY A 152 -23.31 4.03 -5.68
C GLY A 152 -23.60 4.66 -4.32
N SER A 153 -23.69 3.89 -3.24
CA SER A 153 -23.92 4.43 -1.89
C SER A 153 -22.80 5.41 -1.51
N THR A 154 -23.16 6.49 -0.81
CA THR A 154 -22.24 7.57 -0.45
C THR A 154 -22.23 7.79 1.05
N VAL A 155 -21.03 8.04 1.61
CA VAL A 155 -20.83 8.35 3.03
C VAL A 155 -19.90 9.56 3.13
N THR A 156 -20.45 10.69 3.55
CA THR A 156 -19.69 11.92 3.80
C THR A 156 -19.66 12.21 5.29
N VAL A 157 -18.47 12.42 5.84
CA VAL A 157 -18.29 12.73 7.25
C VAL A 157 -17.47 14.01 7.41
N TYR A 158 -18.03 14.99 8.12
CA TYR A 158 -17.36 16.24 8.46
C TYR A 158 -16.72 16.11 9.85
N ALA A 159 -15.42 15.88 9.87
CA ALA A 159 -14.64 15.62 11.07
C ALA A 159 -14.05 16.91 11.68
N GLY A 160 -14.27 17.08 12.98
CA GLY A 160 -13.64 18.11 13.81
C GLY A 160 -12.29 17.63 14.35
N THR A 161 -12.09 17.69 15.67
CA THR A 161 -10.81 17.37 16.34
C THR A 161 -10.83 16.01 17.04
N SER A 162 -11.60 15.03 16.57
CA SER A 162 -11.87 13.79 17.32
C SER A 162 -11.69 12.52 16.48
N THR A 163 -11.63 11.37 17.16
CA THR A 163 -11.48 10.05 16.51
C THR A 163 -12.78 9.62 15.82
N MET A 164 -12.79 9.76 14.50
CA MET A 164 -13.96 9.51 13.65
C MET A 164 -13.64 8.50 12.56
N ALA A 165 -14.67 7.86 12.00
CA ALA A 165 -14.52 7.07 10.80
C ALA A 165 -15.72 7.22 9.85
N GLY A 166 -15.48 7.19 8.55
CA GLY A 166 -16.56 7.06 7.56
C GLY A 166 -17.35 5.78 7.81
N ILE A 167 -16.62 4.66 7.82
CA ILE A 167 -17.11 3.33 8.15
C ILE A 167 -16.29 2.74 9.29
N SER A 168 -16.98 2.17 10.28
CA SER A 168 -16.36 1.39 11.35
C SER A 168 -17.01 0.01 11.45
N ASN A 169 -16.20 -1.03 11.36
CA ASN A 169 -16.62 -2.40 11.59
C ASN A 169 -15.87 -2.97 12.79
N ALA A 170 -16.58 -3.29 13.86
CA ALA A 170 -16.04 -3.81 15.11
C ALA A 170 -16.66 -5.17 15.45
N GLY A 171 -16.25 -6.20 14.71
CA GLY A 171 -16.74 -7.58 14.86
C GLY A 171 -18.06 -7.87 14.15
N GLY A 172 -18.49 -7.02 13.21
CA GLY A 172 -19.65 -7.24 12.34
C GLY A 172 -19.26 -7.63 10.91
N THR A 173 -20.23 -7.56 10.00
CA THR A 173 -20.02 -7.71 8.55
C THR A 173 -20.55 -6.48 7.83
N LEU A 174 -19.71 -5.88 6.99
CA LEU A 174 -20.11 -4.78 6.12
C LEU A 174 -19.76 -5.14 4.68
N THR A 175 -20.74 -5.06 3.79
CA THR A 175 -20.55 -5.32 2.37
C THR A 175 -21.05 -4.13 1.56
N ALA A 176 -20.26 -3.69 0.60
CA ALA A 176 -20.71 -2.80 -0.46
C ALA A 176 -20.66 -3.52 -1.81
N THR A 177 -21.60 -3.21 -2.70
CA THR A 177 -21.71 -3.89 -4.00
C THR A 177 -20.77 -3.30 -5.05
N ASP A 178 -20.96 -2.02 -5.37
CA ASP A 178 -20.20 -1.32 -6.42
C ASP A 178 -20.27 0.21 -6.19
N GLY A 179 -19.22 0.94 -6.55
CA GLY A 179 -19.24 2.41 -6.57
C GLY A 179 -19.41 3.07 -5.20
N LEU A 180 -19.00 2.41 -4.11
CA LEU A 180 -19.05 3.01 -2.76
C LEU A 180 -18.19 4.27 -2.71
N SER A 181 -18.78 5.42 -2.39
CA SER A 181 -18.04 6.68 -2.22
C SER A 181 -17.93 7.05 -0.75
N ILE A 182 -16.73 7.28 -0.25
CA ILE A 182 -16.50 7.76 1.12
C ILE A 182 -15.64 9.01 1.08
N GLU A 183 -16.09 10.07 1.74
CA GLU A 183 -15.32 11.29 1.90
C GLU A 183 -15.27 11.69 3.38
N VAL A 184 -14.06 11.83 3.91
CA VAL A 184 -13.81 12.38 5.24
C VAL A 184 -13.21 13.77 5.08
N ILE A 185 -14.00 14.79 5.43
CA ILE A 185 -13.65 16.21 5.28
C ILE A 185 -13.26 16.77 6.64
N GLY A 186 -12.09 17.40 6.73
CA GLY A 186 -11.53 17.87 8.00
C GLY A 186 -10.81 16.76 8.78
N GLY A 187 -10.66 16.93 10.10
CA GLY A 187 -9.83 16.05 10.92
C GLY A 187 -8.36 16.44 10.88
N GLY A 188 -7.97 17.47 11.64
CA GLY A 188 -6.55 17.83 11.75
C GLY A 188 -5.70 16.71 12.37
N PHE A 189 -4.38 16.79 12.18
CA PHE A 189 -3.37 15.95 12.86
C PHE A 189 -3.59 15.99 14.38
N LEU A 190 -4.33 15.03 14.92
CA LEU A 190 -4.27 14.75 16.34
C LEU A 190 -2.97 13.99 16.58
N ASN A 191 -2.25 14.40 17.63
CA ASN A 191 -0.97 13.91 18.12
C ASN A 191 -0.85 12.37 18.35
N SER A 192 -1.70 11.54 17.76
CA SER A 192 -1.44 10.11 17.55
C SER A 192 -2.49 9.35 16.70
N HIS A 193 -3.52 10.00 16.14
CA HIS A 193 -4.66 9.26 15.58
C HIS A 193 -5.22 9.94 14.34
N TYR A 194 -4.96 9.35 13.17
CA TYR A 194 -5.60 9.74 11.91
C TYR A 194 -7.05 9.22 11.89
N ALA A 195 -8.01 10.04 11.45
CA ALA A 195 -9.38 9.59 11.20
C ALA A 195 -9.40 8.67 9.95
N PRO A 196 -9.75 7.38 10.07
CA PRO A 196 -9.84 6.50 8.91
C PRO A 196 -11.15 6.68 8.13
N ALA A 197 -11.11 6.63 6.80
CA ALA A 197 -12.32 6.49 6.00
C ALA A 197 -13.00 5.14 6.27
N ILE A 198 -12.22 4.06 6.38
CA ILE A 198 -12.70 2.73 6.76
C ILE A 198 -11.81 2.14 7.85
N ARG A 199 -12.41 1.66 8.93
CA ARG A 199 -11.73 0.96 10.02
C ARG A 199 -12.39 -0.37 10.32
N THR A 200 -11.65 -1.46 10.18
CA THR A 200 -12.11 -2.81 10.52
C THR A 200 -11.30 -3.38 11.67
N VAL A 201 -11.97 -3.79 12.75
CA VAL A 201 -11.36 -4.36 13.95
C VAL A 201 -12.23 -5.46 14.58
N GLY A 202 -11.69 -6.14 15.59
CA GLY A 202 -12.46 -7.06 16.44
C GLY A 202 -12.98 -8.29 15.71
N GLY A 203 -12.29 -8.76 14.67
CA GLY A 203 -12.76 -9.90 13.86
C GLY A 203 -13.81 -9.52 12.82
N GLY A 204 -13.99 -8.22 12.53
CA GLY A 204 -14.94 -7.74 11.53
C GLY A 204 -14.49 -8.07 10.10
N ILE A 205 -15.46 -8.24 9.20
CA ILE A 205 -15.24 -8.43 7.76
C ILE A 205 -15.84 -7.25 7.01
N THR A 206 -15.00 -6.51 6.28
CA THR A 206 -15.44 -5.39 5.45
C THR A 206 -15.08 -5.65 3.99
N ASP A 207 -16.08 -5.78 3.15
CA ASP A 207 -15.95 -5.84 1.69
C ASP A 207 -16.42 -4.49 1.11
N VAL A 208 -15.53 -3.78 0.43
CA VAL A 208 -15.84 -2.46 -0.14
C VAL A 208 -16.40 -2.52 -1.56
N GLY A 209 -16.50 -3.72 -2.15
CA GLY A 209 -17.01 -3.91 -3.50
C GLY A 209 -16.06 -3.39 -4.59
N THR A 210 -16.57 -3.26 -5.82
CA THR A 210 -15.85 -2.72 -6.98
C THR A 210 -16.00 -1.21 -7.10
N ASN A 211 -15.09 -0.56 -7.83
CA ASN A 211 -15.13 0.86 -8.19
C ASN A 211 -15.31 1.83 -7.00
N ALA A 212 -14.88 1.43 -5.80
CA ALA A 212 -14.98 2.27 -4.62
C ALA A 212 -14.11 3.54 -4.76
N ARG A 213 -14.58 4.68 -4.25
CA ARG A 213 -13.87 5.96 -4.26
C ARG A 213 -13.76 6.48 -2.84
N ILE A 214 -12.55 6.55 -2.30
CA ILE A 214 -12.33 6.83 -0.89
C ILE A 214 -11.32 7.97 -0.75
N THR A 215 -11.74 9.05 -0.10
CA THR A 215 -10.91 10.24 0.11
C THR A 215 -10.86 10.61 1.59
N ALA A 216 -9.64 10.69 2.13
CA ALA A 216 -9.35 11.12 3.49
C ALA A 216 -8.01 11.87 3.54
N LEU A 217 -7.96 13.06 2.93
CA LEU A 217 -6.72 13.83 2.69
C LEU A 217 -5.99 14.26 3.96
N GLN A 218 -6.66 14.28 5.11
CA GLN A 218 -6.07 14.60 6.42
C GLN A 218 -5.98 13.37 7.34
N GLY A 219 -6.26 12.17 6.81
CA GLY A 219 -6.48 10.96 7.59
C GLY A 219 -5.91 9.69 6.96
N ARG A 220 -6.46 8.55 7.38
CA ARG A 220 -6.19 7.22 6.80
C ARG A 220 -7.29 6.89 5.81
N GLY A 221 -6.95 6.18 4.74
CA GLY A 221 -7.93 5.62 3.83
C GLY A 221 -8.59 4.40 4.46
N ILE A 222 -8.12 3.22 4.07
CA ILE A 222 -8.67 1.94 4.49
C ILE A 222 -7.74 1.26 5.50
N GLY A 223 -8.28 0.83 6.63
CA GLY A 223 -7.51 0.14 7.65
C GLY A 223 -8.14 -1.13 8.21
N SER A 224 -7.27 -2.08 8.55
CA SER A 224 -7.59 -3.34 9.24
C SER A 224 -6.68 -3.49 10.46
N GLY A 225 -7.27 -3.80 11.61
CA GLY A 225 -6.55 -3.95 12.88
C GLY A 225 -7.06 -5.15 13.68
N ASN A 226 -6.20 -5.76 14.48
CA ASN A 226 -6.49 -6.94 15.31
C ASN A 226 -6.62 -8.25 14.51
N VAL A 227 -6.22 -9.35 15.15
CA VAL A 227 -6.34 -10.71 14.62
C VAL A 227 -7.80 -11.00 14.22
N GLY A 228 -7.96 -11.56 13.02
CA GLY A 228 -9.25 -11.99 12.47
C GLY A 228 -10.00 -10.90 11.71
N SER A 229 -9.57 -9.64 11.78
CA SER A 229 -10.17 -8.56 11.00
C SER A 229 -9.74 -8.64 9.54
N THR A 230 -10.69 -8.55 8.62
CA THR A 230 -10.44 -8.72 7.18
C THR A 230 -11.03 -7.57 6.38
N VAL A 231 -10.26 -7.04 5.44
CA VAL A 231 -10.73 -6.07 4.46
C VAL A 231 -10.51 -6.62 3.05
N ILE A 232 -11.55 -6.53 2.22
CA ILE A 232 -11.56 -6.95 0.82
C ILE A 232 -11.85 -5.73 -0.03
N ILE A 233 -10.98 -5.45 -1.00
CA ILE A 233 -11.08 -4.33 -1.94
C ILE A 233 -11.15 -4.88 -3.36
N GLY A 234 -12.31 -4.68 -3.99
CA GLY A 234 -12.56 -5.10 -5.36
C GLY A 234 -11.89 -4.22 -6.41
N ALA A 235 -11.96 -4.68 -7.65
CA ALA A 235 -11.38 -4.02 -8.82
C ALA A 235 -11.90 -2.59 -9.02
N GLY A 236 -11.03 -1.71 -9.52
CA GLY A 236 -11.35 -0.32 -9.86
C GLY A 236 -11.42 0.62 -8.66
N ALA A 237 -11.03 0.19 -7.46
CA ALA A 237 -11.03 1.06 -6.28
C ALA A 237 -9.97 2.17 -6.39
N GLU A 238 -10.32 3.38 -5.98
CA GLU A 238 -9.45 4.56 -5.90
C GLU A 238 -9.44 5.08 -4.46
N VAL A 239 -8.24 5.14 -3.85
CA VAL A 239 -8.06 5.60 -2.47
C VAL A 239 -7.01 6.69 -2.42
N GLU A 240 -7.38 7.87 -1.92
CA GLU A 240 -6.47 8.99 -1.66
C GLU A 240 -6.53 9.40 -0.19
N ALA A 241 -5.43 9.25 0.54
CA ALA A 241 -5.32 9.63 1.95
C ALA A 241 -3.86 9.86 2.34
N ILE A 242 -3.58 10.38 3.55
CA ILE A 242 -2.19 10.45 4.03
C ILE A 242 -1.58 9.05 4.10
N GLN A 243 -2.37 8.08 4.54
CA GLN A 243 -2.02 6.67 4.51
C GLN A 243 -3.14 5.93 3.77
N ALA A 244 -2.95 5.57 2.51
CA ALA A 244 -4.04 5.01 1.71
C ALA A 244 -4.49 3.65 2.27
N LEU A 245 -3.54 2.77 2.58
CA LEU A 245 -3.77 1.49 3.24
C LEU A 245 -3.05 1.44 4.59
N HIS A 246 -3.71 0.89 5.61
CA HIS A 246 -3.12 0.75 6.95
C HIS A 246 -3.53 -0.56 7.63
N VAL A 247 -2.63 -1.53 7.64
CA VAL A 247 -2.90 -2.90 8.15
C VAL A 247 -1.99 -3.20 9.34
N THR A 248 -2.57 -3.54 10.49
CA THR A 248 -1.83 -3.71 11.74
C THR A 248 -2.36 -4.84 12.61
N ASN A 249 -1.57 -5.27 13.61
CA ASN A 249 -2.03 -6.09 14.74
C ASN A 249 -2.68 -7.42 14.33
N GLY A 250 -2.22 -8.11 13.29
CA GLY A 250 -2.87 -9.34 12.81
C GLY A 250 -4.05 -9.13 11.85
N GLY A 251 -4.30 -7.89 11.42
CA GLY A 251 -5.32 -7.58 10.42
C GLY A 251 -4.92 -8.11 9.04
N GLN A 252 -5.94 -8.41 8.22
CA GLN A 252 -5.78 -8.89 6.86
C GLN A 252 -6.37 -7.90 5.85
N LEU A 253 -5.71 -7.79 4.69
CA LEU A 253 -6.17 -6.98 3.56
C LEU A 253 -5.93 -7.71 2.24
N THR A 254 -6.93 -7.70 1.37
CA THR A 254 -6.79 -8.10 -0.04
C THR A 254 -7.28 -6.98 -0.93
N ALA A 255 -6.48 -6.60 -1.92
CA ALA A 255 -6.80 -5.60 -2.92
C ALA A 255 -6.49 -6.11 -4.32
N THR A 256 -7.38 -5.84 -5.28
CA THR A 256 -7.21 -6.25 -6.68
C THR A 256 -7.50 -5.06 -7.58
N GLU A 257 -6.67 -4.84 -8.61
CA GLU A 257 -6.92 -3.85 -9.68
C GLU A 257 -7.32 -2.45 -9.20
N GLY A 258 -6.68 -1.97 -8.12
CA GLY A 258 -6.97 -0.67 -7.50
C GLY A 258 -5.84 0.35 -7.64
N THR A 259 -6.13 1.60 -7.28
CA THR A 259 -5.17 2.69 -7.14
C THR A 259 -5.18 3.22 -5.71
N PHE A 260 -4.03 3.14 -5.03
CA PHE A 260 -3.85 3.52 -3.64
C PHE A 260 -2.76 4.57 -3.55
N ARG A 261 -3.12 5.79 -3.15
CA ARG A 261 -2.21 6.94 -3.16
C ARG A 261 -2.11 7.61 -1.80
N GLY A 262 -0.92 7.52 -1.21
CA GLY A 262 -0.49 8.29 -0.06
C GLY A 262 -0.19 9.73 -0.46
N VAL A 263 -0.89 10.72 0.09
CA VAL A 263 -0.74 12.14 -0.24
C VAL A 263 -0.26 12.97 0.94
N GLY A 264 0.38 14.11 0.65
CA GLY A 264 0.94 15.01 1.64
C GLY A 264 2.38 14.67 2.04
N VAL A 265 2.94 15.48 2.94
CA VAL A 265 4.36 15.41 3.35
C VAL A 265 4.76 14.08 3.98
N ASP A 266 3.80 13.38 4.60
CA ASP A 266 3.95 12.05 5.18
C ASP A 266 3.14 11.00 4.40
N GLY A 267 2.84 11.29 3.13
CA GLY A 267 2.04 10.47 2.24
C GLY A 267 2.66 9.09 2.03
N THR A 268 1.99 8.06 2.52
CA THR A 268 2.40 6.66 2.38
C THR A 268 1.32 5.84 1.68
N GLY A 269 1.71 5.06 0.68
CA GLY A 269 0.78 4.13 0.00
C GLY A 269 0.20 3.10 0.96
N ALA A 270 1.05 2.30 1.59
CA ALA A 270 0.65 1.31 2.59
C ALA A 270 1.51 1.37 3.86
N VAL A 271 0.85 1.20 5.01
CA VAL A 271 1.49 0.97 6.31
C VAL A 271 1.19 -0.45 6.76
N ILE A 272 2.23 -1.23 7.03
CA ILE A 272 2.16 -2.65 7.42
C ILE A 272 2.85 -2.81 8.78
N SER A 273 2.22 -3.54 9.70
CA SER A 273 2.78 -3.82 11.03
C SER A 273 2.50 -5.23 11.54
N ASP A 274 3.04 -5.55 12.71
CA ASP A 274 3.03 -6.84 13.40
C ASP A 274 1.83 -7.77 13.12
N GLY A 275 2.14 -8.98 12.65
CA GLY A 275 1.20 -10.07 12.33
C GLY A 275 0.27 -9.82 11.14
N SER A 276 0.34 -8.65 10.49
CA SER A 276 -0.57 -8.34 9.38
C SER A 276 -0.22 -9.14 8.12
N ILE A 277 -1.26 -9.45 7.33
CA ILE A 277 -1.12 -10.13 6.04
C ILE A 277 -1.83 -9.28 4.99
N SER A 278 -1.09 -8.82 3.99
CA SER A 278 -1.64 -7.98 2.92
C SER A 278 -1.31 -8.54 1.55
N ASN A 279 -2.32 -8.70 0.70
CA ASN A 279 -2.16 -9.12 -0.70
C ASN A 279 -2.70 -8.02 -1.62
N ILE A 280 -1.84 -7.48 -2.48
CA ILE A 280 -2.16 -6.42 -3.44
C ILE A 280 -1.86 -6.93 -4.84
N THR A 281 -2.89 -7.08 -5.67
CA THR A 281 -2.77 -7.69 -7.01
C THR A 281 -3.13 -6.69 -8.10
N ASN A 282 -2.31 -6.60 -9.16
CA ASN A 282 -2.52 -5.74 -10.34
C ASN A 282 -2.90 -4.29 -10.00
N SER A 283 -2.36 -3.76 -8.90
CA SER A 283 -2.74 -2.45 -8.37
C SER A 283 -1.60 -1.45 -8.45
N ALA A 284 -1.94 -0.17 -8.52
CA ALA A 284 -1.00 0.92 -8.34
C ALA A 284 -0.95 1.32 -6.86
N LEU A 285 0.19 1.15 -6.21
CA LEU A 285 0.45 1.61 -4.85
C LEU A 285 1.50 2.72 -4.90
N SER A 286 1.15 3.91 -4.44
CA SER A 286 2.05 5.06 -4.49
C SER A 286 1.98 5.89 -3.22
N GLY A 287 3.08 6.57 -2.89
CA GLY A 287 3.07 7.59 -1.84
C GLY A 287 4.01 8.75 -2.15
N GLU A 288 3.57 9.97 -1.85
CA GLU A 288 4.37 11.20 -2.06
C GLU A 288 5.65 11.21 -1.22
N LYS A 289 5.69 10.44 -0.12
CA LYS A 289 6.90 10.12 0.64
C LYS A 289 7.36 8.70 0.32
N ASN A 290 6.67 7.67 0.83
CA ASN A 290 7.07 6.27 0.68
C ASN A 290 5.94 5.46 0.02
N ALA A 291 6.25 4.46 -0.80
CA ALA A 291 5.20 3.53 -1.26
C ALA A 291 4.74 2.63 -0.11
N LEU A 292 5.69 2.13 0.66
CA LEU A 292 5.48 1.22 1.78
C LEU A 292 6.23 1.70 3.03
N PHE A 293 5.54 1.66 4.17
CA PHE A 293 6.15 1.86 5.47
C PHE A 293 5.93 0.64 6.36
N LEU A 294 7.02 0.11 6.89
CA LEU A 294 7.06 -1.01 7.81
C LEU A 294 7.20 -0.45 9.24
N GLY A 295 6.14 -0.58 10.03
CA GLY A 295 6.08 -0.08 11.41
C GLY A 295 5.75 -1.18 12.41
N SER A 296 5.80 -0.83 13.70
CA SER A 296 5.25 -1.64 14.79
C SER A 296 3.91 -1.11 15.26
N ALA A 297 3.09 -1.99 15.81
CA ALA A 297 1.90 -1.59 16.54
C ALA A 297 2.21 -1.31 18.02
N THR A 298 1.48 -0.37 18.61
CA THR A 298 1.64 0.13 19.98
C THR A 298 1.40 -0.89 21.10
N SER A 299 1.09 -2.15 20.79
CA SER A 299 0.81 -3.19 21.78
C SER A 299 1.84 -4.32 21.74
N ILE A 300 2.51 -4.52 22.87
CA ILE A 300 3.62 -5.45 23.16
C ILE A 300 3.29 -6.93 22.91
N THR A 301 2.05 -7.27 22.56
CA THR A 301 1.65 -8.62 22.18
C THR A 301 2.04 -8.87 20.72
N SER A 302 3.29 -9.27 20.48
CA SER A 302 3.74 -9.74 19.15
C SER A 302 2.77 -10.78 18.62
N VAL A 303 2.14 -10.47 17.48
CA VAL A 303 1.14 -11.31 16.81
C VAL A 303 1.80 -12.28 15.80
N GLY A 304 3.14 -12.28 15.70
CA GLY A 304 3.91 -13.02 14.70
C GLY A 304 4.41 -12.12 13.56
N PRO A 305 5.09 -12.70 12.57
CA PRO A 305 5.66 -11.96 11.46
C PRO A 305 4.59 -11.31 10.59
N ALA A 306 4.89 -10.13 10.04
CA ALA A 306 4.05 -9.45 9.07
C ALA A 306 4.44 -9.85 7.63
N SER A 307 3.48 -9.86 6.71
CA SER A 307 3.75 -10.06 5.29
C SER A 307 2.91 -9.16 4.40
N ILE A 308 3.54 -8.68 3.34
CA ILE A 308 2.88 -8.02 2.23
C ILE A 308 3.36 -8.62 0.92
N THR A 309 2.42 -9.02 0.07
CA THR A 309 2.68 -9.50 -1.29
C THR A 309 2.08 -8.53 -2.28
N ILE A 310 2.89 -8.06 -3.22
CA ILE A 310 2.47 -7.27 -4.37
C ILE A 310 2.73 -8.10 -5.63
N SER A 311 1.65 -8.46 -6.33
CA SER A 311 1.67 -9.28 -7.53
C SER A 311 1.15 -8.46 -8.71
N GLY A 312 1.98 -8.19 -9.71
CA GLY A 312 1.68 -7.25 -10.80
C GLY A 312 1.53 -5.79 -10.35
N GLY A 313 1.14 -4.92 -11.29
CA GLY A 313 0.91 -3.49 -11.00
C GLY A 313 2.19 -2.66 -10.80
N THR A 314 2.07 -1.55 -10.07
CA THR A 314 3.17 -0.60 -9.88
C THR A 314 3.32 -0.15 -8.43
N LEU A 315 4.57 -0.04 -7.97
CA LEU A 315 4.95 0.56 -6.68
C LEU A 315 5.80 1.80 -6.91
N THR A 316 5.39 2.95 -6.39
CA THR A 316 6.15 4.20 -6.58
C THR A 316 6.23 5.05 -5.32
N SER A 317 7.43 5.55 -5.00
CA SER A 317 7.61 6.59 -3.98
C SER A 317 7.92 7.94 -4.62
N GLY A 318 7.64 9.01 -3.90
CA GLY A 318 8.05 10.36 -4.25
C GLY A 318 9.41 10.70 -3.65
N THR A 319 9.39 11.38 -2.50
CA THR A 319 10.58 11.98 -1.90
C THR A 319 11.38 11.06 -0.98
N GLY A 320 10.75 10.01 -0.46
CA GLY A 320 11.36 9.01 0.41
C GLY A 320 11.70 7.72 -0.33
N ALA A 321 12.23 6.75 0.43
CA ALA A 321 12.52 5.42 -0.08
C ALA A 321 11.24 4.72 -0.56
N LEU A 322 11.39 3.76 -1.46
CA LEU A 322 10.24 2.94 -1.88
C LEU A 322 9.64 2.21 -0.67
N ILE A 323 10.49 1.58 0.12
CA ILE A 323 10.17 0.89 1.36
C ILE A 323 10.99 1.55 2.48
N ALA A 324 10.31 2.05 3.50
CA ALA A 324 10.96 2.57 4.70
C ALA A 324 10.58 1.73 5.92
N SER A 325 11.50 1.57 6.86
CA SER A 325 11.21 1.02 8.18
C SER A 325 11.60 2.00 9.28
N GLY A 326 10.87 1.99 10.39
CA GLY A 326 11.21 2.82 11.53
C GLY A 326 10.17 2.84 12.63
N THR A 327 10.49 3.55 13.71
CA THR A 327 9.49 3.89 14.72
C THR A 327 8.66 5.05 14.18
N SER A 328 7.37 4.83 13.96
CA SER A 328 6.49 5.94 13.64
C SER A 328 6.39 6.88 14.87
N ASN A 329 6.06 8.17 14.67
CA ASN A 329 5.73 9.14 15.73
C ASN A 329 4.52 8.71 16.63
N GLN A 330 4.15 7.43 16.65
CA GLN A 330 2.90 6.87 17.13
C GLN A 330 3.07 5.84 18.26
N GLY A 331 4.29 5.53 18.70
CA GLY A 331 4.50 4.71 19.89
C GLY A 331 5.76 3.85 19.82
N ASN A 332 6.40 3.69 20.98
CA ASN A 332 7.70 3.05 21.18
C ASN A 332 7.62 1.52 21.12
N SER A 333 7.40 0.95 19.95
CA SER A 333 7.67 -0.46 19.70
C SER A 333 8.26 -0.65 18.31
N GLU A 334 9.09 -1.67 18.18
CA GLU A 334 10.07 -1.87 17.10
C GLU A 334 9.49 -2.83 16.05
N PRO A 335 9.87 -2.73 14.76
CA PRO A 335 9.33 -3.60 13.72
C PRO A 335 9.49 -5.08 14.09
N THR A 336 8.48 -5.91 13.90
CA THR A 336 8.63 -7.37 13.93
C THR A 336 9.14 -7.89 12.59
N ASP A 337 9.53 -9.17 12.54
CA ASP A 337 9.93 -9.82 11.30
C ASP A 337 8.91 -9.57 10.19
N THR A 338 9.35 -8.94 9.10
CA THR A 338 8.48 -8.52 8.01
C THR A 338 8.99 -9.03 6.68
N THR A 339 8.10 -9.65 5.90
CA THR A 339 8.39 -10.08 4.52
C THR A 339 7.64 -9.20 3.53
N VAL A 340 8.37 -8.63 2.57
CA VAL A 340 7.82 -7.90 1.43
C VAL A 340 8.12 -8.70 0.17
N THR A 341 7.09 -9.18 -0.51
CA THR A 341 7.23 -9.89 -1.79
C THR A 341 6.72 -9.02 -2.93
N ILE A 342 7.53 -8.81 -3.96
CA ILE A 342 7.20 -8.09 -5.19
C ILE A 342 7.33 -9.08 -6.34
N LYS A 343 6.25 -9.29 -7.11
CA LYS A 343 6.22 -10.39 -8.06
C LYS A 343 5.30 -10.25 -9.25
N ASP A 344 5.27 -11.29 -10.08
CA ASP A 344 4.33 -11.50 -11.17
C ASP A 344 4.24 -10.29 -12.13
N GLY A 345 5.38 -9.70 -12.47
CA GLY A 345 5.46 -8.55 -13.38
C GLY A 345 5.25 -7.18 -12.73
N ALA A 346 5.24 -7.10 -11.39
CA ALA A 346 5.19 -5.83 -10.69
C ALA A 346 6.40 -4.95 -11.03
N GLN A 347 6.17 -3.64 -11.19
CA GLN A 347 7.22 -2.63 -11.42
C GLN A 347 7.36 -1.75 -10.19
N ALA A 348 8.54 -1.70 -9.58
CA ALA A 348 8.77 -0.95 -8.35
C ALA A 348 9.88 0.08 -8.54
N THR A 349 9.54 1.37 -8.44
CA THR A 349 10.46 2.48 -8.74
C THR A 349 10.50 3.48 -7.60
N SER A 350 11.70 3.71 -7.06
CA SER A 350 11.91 4.73 -6.05
C SER A 350 12.09 6.12 -6.66
N GLY A 351 11.35 7.11 -6.16
CA GLY A 351 11.50 8.50 -6.61
C GLY A 351 12.78 9.19 -6.13
N ASN A 352 13.39 8.70 -5.05
CA ASN A 352 14.68 9.21 -4.54
C ASN A 352 15.87 8.27 -4.84
N GLY A 353 15.64 7.19 -5.59
CA GLY A 353 16.65 6.18 -5.92
C GLY A 353 16.95 5.16 -4.81
N VAL A 354 16.26 5.22 -3.66
CA VAL A 354 16.42 4.27 -2.55
C VAL A 354 15.27 3.27 -2.55
N LEU A 355 15.59 1.98 -2.72
CA LEU A 355 14.64 0.88 -2.62
C LEU A 355 14.19 0.67 -1.18
N TYR A 356 15.15 0.50 -0.27
CA TYR A 356 14.89 0.23 1.13
C TYR A 356 15.72 1.15 2.01
N ASP A 357 15.07 1.72 3.02
CA ASP A 357 15.74 2.56 4.02
C ASP A 357 15.35 2.13 5.44
N ALA A 358 16.35 1.74 6.23
CA ALA A 358 16.23 1.47 7.65
C ALA A 358 16.39 2.72 8.54
N SER A 359 16.44 3.92 7.96
CA SER A 359 16.71 5.17 8.67
C SER A 359 15.46 5.85 9.24
N ALA A 360 15.27 5.67 10.55
CA ALA A 360 14.93 6.69 11.55
C ALA A 360 14.56 5.96 12.87
N VAL A 361 15.50 5.89 13.82
CA VAL A 361 15.21 5.51 15.22
C VAL A 361 14.80 4.04 15.43
N ALA A 362 15.41 3.08 14.72
CA ALA A 362 15.39 1.68 15.15
C ALA A 362 16.46 1.51 16.25
N THR A 363 16.04 1.46 17.51
CA THR A 363 16.93 1.48 18.68
C THR A 363 17.20 0.11 19.27
N ASN A 364 16.49 -0.94 18.87
CA ASN A 364 16.71 -2.30 19.35
C ASN A 364 17.18 -3.26 18.26
N ILE A 365 17.94 -4.24 18.75
CA ILE A 365 18.62 -5.31 18.03
C ILE A 365 17.65 -6.50 17.91
N GLY A 366 17.42 -7.05 16.72
CA GLY A 366 16.86 -8.40 16.56
C GLY A 366 15.66 -8.60 15.64
N SER A 367 15.21 -7.58 14.91
CA SER A 367 14.13 -7.69 13.92
C SER A 367 14.68 -8.00 12.52
N ALA A 368 13.92 -8.72 11.70
CA ALA A 368 14.30 -9.00 10.31
C ALA A 368 13.35 -8.37 9.27
N VAL A 369 13.91 -7.78 8.22
CA VAL A 369 13.18 -7.40 7.01
C VAL A 369 13.71 -8.21 5.84
N SER A 370 12.81 -8.94 5.18
CA SER A 370 13.13 -9.73 3.99
C SER A 370 12.36 -9.18 2.79
N ILE A 371 13.08 -8.71 1.78
CA ILE A 371 12.52 -8.27 0.51
C ILE A 371 12.76 -9.37 -0.52
N ILE A 372 11.70 -9.86 -1.14
CA ILE A 372 11.72 -10.92 -2.15
C ILE A 372 11.19 -10.32 -3.45
N VAL A 373 11.98 -10.45 -4.52
CA VAL A 373 11.63 -10.02 -5.86
C VAL A 373 11.63 -11.26 -6.75
N GLU A 374 10.46 -11.68 -7.23
CA GLU A 374 10.31 -12.95 -7.96
C GLU A 374 9.53 -12.79 -9.28
N GLY A 375 9.85 -13.62 -10.26
CA GLY A 375 9.08 -13.76 -11.49
C GLY A 375 9.55 -12.89 -12.64
N ALA A 376 9.42 -13.43 -13.85
CA ALA A 376 9.82 -12.76 -15.07
C ALA A 376 9.07 -11.43 -15.26
N ALA A 377 9.78 -10.45 -15.81
CA ALA A 377 9.31 -9.08 -15.99
C ALA A 377 9.03 -8.30 -14.69
N THR A 378 9.19 -8.89 -13.50
CA THR A 378 9.20 -8.12 -12.24
C THR A 378 10.47 -7.27 -12.19
N THR A 379 10.34 -5.97 -11.94
CA THR A 379 11.47 -5.03 -11.85
C THR A 379 11.42 -4.23 -10.57
N VAL A 380 12.58 -4.02 -9.96
CA VAL A 380 12.73 -3.21 -8.76
C VAL A 380 13.97 -2.33 -8.90
N ASP A 381 13.80 -1.02 -8.75
CA ASP A 381 14.87 -0.03 -8.87
C ASP A 381 15.14 0.67 -7.52
N GLY A 382 16.41 0.66 -7.12
CA GLY A 382 16.94 1.52 -6.06
C GLY A 382 18.00 0.85 -5.20
N THR A 383 18.73 1.69 -4.46
CA THR A 383 19.75 1.28 -3.50
C THR A 383 19.12 0.72 -2.23
N PHE A 384 19.79 -0.25 -1.61
CA PHE A 384 19.36 -0.82 -0.35
C PHE A 384 20.19 -0.23 0.80
N LEU A 385 19.56 0.45 1.77
CA LEU A 385 20.23 1.08 2.89
C LEU A 385 19.84 0.39 4.21
N GLY A 386 20.50 -0.73 4.49
CA GLY A 386 20.35 -1.50 5.72
C GLY A 386 20.96 -0.80 6.95
N ASN A 387 20.69 -1.34 8.14
CA ASN A 387 21.21 -0.86 9.42
C ASN A 387 21.60 -2.08 10.27
N ALA A 388 22.72 -2.01 10.97
CA ALA A 388 23.22 -3.07 11.86
C ALA A 388 22.22 -3.57 12.93
N ASN A 389 21.17 -2.80 13.23
CA ASN A 389 20.15 -3.18 14.21
C ASN A 389 19.04 -4.08 13.64
N ILE A 390 18.83 -4.07 12.32
CA ILE A 390 17.77 -4.82 11.62
C ILE A 390 18.43 -5.79 10.66
N ALA A 391 18.19 -7.09 10.84
CA ALA A 391 18.62 -8.10 9.89
C ALA A 391 17.90 -7.88 8.55
N THR A 392 18.64 -7.60 7.49
CA THR A 392 18.10 -7.22 6.20
C THR A 392 18.50 -8.20 5.12
N SER A 393 17.53 -8.67 4.34
CA SER A 393 17.81 -9.53 3.21
C SER A 393 17.08 -9.09 1.95
N LEU A 394 17.75 -9.28 0.81
CA LEU A 394 17.17 -9.18 -0.51
C LEU A 394 17.31 -10.53 -1.22
N SER A 395 16.22 -11.04 -1.77
CA SER A 395 16.21 -12.20 -2.66
C SER A 395 15.67 -11.78 -4.02
N VAL A 396 16.38 -12.12 -5.10
CA VAL A 396 15.93 -11.89 -6.48
C VAL A 396 15.92 -13.22 -7.22
N SER A 397 14.79 -13.59 -7.82
CA SER A 397 14.67 -14.88 -8.49
C SER A 397 13.69 -14.95 -9.66
N ASP A 398 13.71 -16.09 -10.37
CA ASP A 398 12.72 -16.50 -11.37
C ASP A 398 12.54 -15.53 -12.54
N GLY A 399 13.63 -14.97 -13.03
CA GLY A 399 13.68 -14.00 -14.13
C GLY A 399 13.43 -12.55 -13.71
N ALA A 400 13.34 -12.27 -12.41
CA ALA A 400 13.19 -10.92 -11.90
C ALA A 400 14.45 -10.07 -12.10
N THR A 401 14.26 -8.74 -12.14
CA THR A 401 15.33 -7.76 -12.28
C THR A 401 15.40 -6.85 -11.06
N TRP A 402 16.62 -6.67 -10.53
CA TRP A 402 16.92 -5.60 -9.57
C TRP A 402 18.00 -4.68 -10.12
N ALA A 403 17.76 -3.37 -10.10
CA ALA A 403 18.76 -2.37 -10.43
C ALA A 403 19.09 -1.46 -9.23
N SER A 404 20.37 -1.15 -9.05
CA SER A 404 20.85 -0.23 -8.01
C SER A 404 21.83 0.78 -8.61
N ALA A 405 21.60 2.07 -8.36
CA ALA A 405 22.50 3.15 -8.73
C ALA A 405 23.13 3.73 -7.45
N GLY A 406 24.36 3.34 -7.14
CA GLY A 406 25.06 3.67 -5.90
C GLY A 406 25.21 2.49 -4.93
N ALA A 407 25.75 2.77 -3.75
CA ALA A 407 26.06 1.77 -2.74
C ALA A 407 24.80 1.12 -2.14
N SER A 408 24.84 -0.21 -1.96
CA SER A 408 23.82 -0.97 -1.24
C SER A 408 24.44 -1.73 -0.06
N VAL A 409 23.79 -1.67 1.10
CA VAL A 409 24.22 -2.28 2.36
C VAL A 409 23.09 -3.16 2.88
N MET A 410 23.34 -4.45 3.07
CA MET A 410 22.37 -5.42 3.60
C MET A 410 23.09 -6.58 4.31
N ASP A 411 22.38 -7.42 5.06
CA ASP A 411 23.02 -8.60 5.68
C ASP A 411 23.16 -9.75 4.69
N ASN A 412 22.09 -10.05 3.94
CA ASN A 412 22.06 -11.17 3.01
C ASN A 412 21.54 -10.76 1.63
N LEU A 413 22.24 -11.18 0.58
CA LEU A 413 21.76 -11.10 -0.80
C LEU A 413 21.66 -12.52 -1.38
N THR A 414 20.49 -12.90 -1.87
CA THR A 414 20.26 -14.18 -2.54
C THR A 414 19.84 -13.98 -3.99
N LEU A 415 20.51 -14.66 -4.93
CA LEU A 415 20.21 -14.57 -6.36
C LEU A 415 19.97 -15.96 -6.95
N ALA A 416 18.90 -16.14 -7.73
CA ALA A 416 18.55 -17.40 -8.38
C ALA A 416 17.77 -17.20 -9.69
N ASP A 417 18.41 -17.39 -10.85
CA ASP A 417 17.81 -17.07 -12.17
C ASP A 417 17.39 -15.58 -12.25
N ALA A 418 18.26 -14.68 -11.78
CA ALA A 418 17.97 -13.26 -11.67
C ALA A 418 18.81 -12.41 -12.62
N THR A 419 18.27 -11.25 -12.98
CA THR A 419 19.04 -10.17 -13.62
C THR A 419 19.35 -9.10 -12.59
N VAL A 420 20.63 -8.74 -12.45
CA VAL A 420 21.06 -7.64 -11.57
C VAL A 420 21.81 -6.59 -12.38
N THR A 421 21.46 -5.33 -12.23
CA THR A 421 22.14 -4.20 -12.87
C THR A 421 22.63 -3.21 -11.83
N LEU A 422 23.94 -3.01 -11.75
CA LEU A 422 24.54 -2.05 -10.82
C LEU A 422 25.18 -0.90 -11.62
N SER A 423 24.74 0.33 -11.33
CA SER A 423 25.42 1.55 -11.75
C SER A 423 26.21 2.12 -10.58
N LEU A 424 27.53 2.26 -10.72
CA LEU A 424 28.41 2.76 -9.66
C LEU A 424 28.87 4.18 -10.02
N THR A 425 28.62 5.13 -9.12
CA THR A 425 28.88 6.56 -9.34
C THR A 425 30.15 7.06 -8.64
N ALA A 426 30.66 6.31 -7.65
CA ALA A 426 31.89 6.57 -6.92
C ALA A 426 32.70 5.27 -6.64
N LEU A 427 34.01 5.40 -6.40
CA LEU A 427 34.91 4.28 -6.05
C LEU A 427 34.55 3.58 -4.73
N GLY A 428 33.75 4.22 -3.87
CA GLY A 428 33.24 3.64 -2.62
C GLY A 428 31.86 2.99 -2.77
N ASP A 429 31.23 3.09 -3.94
CA ASP A 429 29.95 2.46 -4.21
C ASP A 429 30.15 0.96 -4.43
N GLY A 430 29.37 0.14 -3.72
CA GLY A 430 29.41 -1.31 -3.87
C GLY A 430 28.27 -1.98 -3.10
N ILE A 431 28.17 -3.29 -3.23
CA ILE A 431 27.29 -4.11 -2.40
C ILE A 431 28.09 -4.56 -1.17
N GLN A 432 27.71 -4.07 0.01
CA GLN A 432 28.19 -4.58 1.29
C GLN A 432 27.13 -5.56 1.82
N ALA A 433 27.28 -6.83 1.45
CA ALA A 433 26.47 -7.92 1.97
C ALA A 433 27.33 -8.79 2.91
N GLY A 434 26.83 -9.08 4.12
CA GLY A 434 27.49 -9.99 5.06
C GLY A 434 27.63 -11.40 4.49
N GLN A 435 26.59 -11.88 3.80
CA GLN A 435 26.62 -13.09 3.00
C GLN A 435 25.98 -12.85 1.63
N LEU A 436 26.71 -13.16 0.57
CA LEU A 436 26.17 -13.25 -0.79
C LEU A 436 26.04 -14.73 -1.15
N LEU A 437 24.81 -15.18 -1.33
CA LEU A 437 24.49 -16.56 -1.66
C LEU A 437 23.90 -16.63 -3.07
N PHE A 438 24.61 -17.29 -3.98
CA PHE A 438 24.04 -17.70 -5.26
C PHE A 438 23.35 -19.04 -5.04
N GLY A 439 22.03 -19.02 -4.89
CA GLY A 439 21.26 -20.13 -4.33
C GLY A 439 20.52 -20.99 -5.36
N GLY A 440 20.59 -20.67 -6.66
CA GLY A 440 19.71 -21.25 -7.67
C GLY A 440 20.36 -22.29 -8.59
N THR A 441 19.55 -23.26 -9.03
CA THR A 441 19.79 -24.04 -10.25
C THR A 441 19.39 -23.19 -11.47
N GLY A 442 20.26 -22.29 -11.93
CA GLY A 442 19.95 -21.39 -13.04
C GLY A 442 21.05 -20.33 -13.26
N LYS A 443 21.11 -19.75 -14.46
CA LYS A 443 22.11 -18.73 -14.80
C LYS A 443 21.63 -17.37 -14.29
N SER A 444 22.42 -16.70 -13.44
CA SER A 444 22.15 -15.30 -13.09
C SER A 444 23.04 -14.38 -13.93
N ASP A 445 22.46 -13.33 -14.51
CA ASP A 445 23.17 -12.34 -15.31
C ASP A 445 23.38 -11.08 -14.45
N VAL A 446 24.64 -10.78 -14.14
CA VAL A 446 25.02 -9.61 -13.34
C VAL A 446 25.76 -8.63 -14.26
N SER A 447 25.24 -7.42 -14.38
CA SER A 447 25.80 -6.37 -15.21
C SER A 447 26.26 -5.21 -14.35
N PHE A 448 27.47 -4.73 -14.63
CA PHE A 448 28.11 -3.63 -13.93
C PHE A 448 28.38 -2.51 -14.93
N THR A 449 27.88 -1.32 -14.64
CA THR A 449 28.20 -0.11 -15.39
C THR A 449 28.88 0.88 -14.45
N VAL A 450 30.09 1.31 -14.79
CA VAL A 450 30.83 2.33 -14.03
C VAL A 450 30.70 3.64 -14.80
N GLU A 451 30.06 4.65 -14.21
CA GLU A 451 29.82 5.93 -14.88
C GLU A 451 31.11 6.75 -15.06
N ASP A 452 31.16 7.54 -16.14
CA ASP A 452 32.33 8.28 -16.66
C ASP A 452 33.08 9.17 -15.65
N SER A 453 32.47 9.50 -14.51
CA SER A 453 33.04 10.38 -13.47
C SER A 453 33.89 9.66 -12.42
N VAL A 454 33.97 8.34 -12.44
CA VAL A 454 34.78 7.58 -11.48
C VAL A 454 36.26 7.66 -11.89
N VAL A 455 36.96 8.66 -11.35
CA VAL A 455 38.41 8.80 -11.52
C VAL A 455 39.10 7.78 -10.61
N PHE A 456 39.48 6.63 -11.16
CA PHE A 456 40.46 5.75 -10.52
C PHE A 456 41.75 6.54 -10.29
N SER A 457 42.23 6.59 -9.04
CA SER A 457 43.53 7.21 -8.79
C SER A 457 44.60 6.46 -9.59
N THR A 458 45.62 7.18 -10.06
CA THR A 458 46.77 6.58 -10.76
C THR A 458 47.53 5.58 -9.89
N GLU A 459 47.30 5.54 -8.57
CA GLU A 459 47.86 4.54 -7.66
C GLU A 459 47.14 3.20 -7.77
N VAL A 460 45.80 3.18 -7.75
CA VAL A 460 44.99 1.96 -7.92
C VAL A 460 45.27 1.28 -9.26
N LEU A 461 45.53 2.08 -10.31
CA LEU A 461 45.80 1.57 -11.66
C LEU A 461 47.24 1.06 -11.86
N ASN A 462 48.22 1.51 -11.07
CA ASN A 462 49.65 1.18 -11.26
C ASN A 462 50.16 0.08 -10.31
N ALA A 463 49.44 -0.23 -9.24
CA ALA A 463 49.92 -1.12 -8.18
C ALA A 463 49.47 -2.60 -8.32
N GLY A 464 48.66 -2.94 -9.34
CA GLY A 464 47.97 -4.24 -9.34
C GLY A 464 46.99 -4.35 -8.16
N GLU A 465 46.48 -3.22 -7.68
CA GLU A 465 45.57 -3.14 -6.54
C GLU A 465 44.15 -3.51 -6.95
N TYR A 466 43.49 -4.25 -6.06
CA TYR A 466 42.19 -4.86 -6.27
C TYR A 466 41.08 -3.82 -6.29
N VAL A 467 40.20 -3.92 -7.28
CA VAL A 467 39.09 -2.98 -7.42
C VAL A 467 37.83 -3.50 -6.76
N TRP A 468 37.62 -4.84 -6.75
CA TRP A 468 36.40 -5.41 -6.19
C TRP A 468 36.48 -6.91 -5.90
N ASP A 469 35.81 -7.35 -4.82
CA ASP A 469 35.58 -8.75 -4.46
C ASP A 469 34.07 -9.07 -4.57
N ILE A 470 33.73 -10.14 -5.29
CA ILE A 470 32.40 -10.77 -5.32
C ILE A 470 32.50 -12.11 -4.60
N LEU A 471 31.81 -12.28 -3.48
CA LEU A 471 31.72 -13.58 -2.81
C LEU A 471 30.65 -14.45 -3.49
N THR A 472 31.03 -15.41 -4.33
CA THR A 472 30.07 -16.39 -4.88
C THR A 472 30.01 -17.62 -3.98
N GLY A 473 29.04 -17.68 -3.06
CA GLY A 473 28.95 -18.77 -2.08
C GLY A 473 28.67 -20.18 -2.64
N ALA A 474 28.53 -20.41 -3.96
CA ALA A 474 28.27 -21.74 -4.52
C ALA A 474 28.59 -21.89 -6.03
N SER A 475 28.67 -23.15 -6.47
CA SER A 475 29.07 -23.66 -7.79
C SER A 475 28.10 -23.40 -8.96
N GLY A 476 27.55 -22.19 -9.09
CA GLY A 476 26.65 -21.79 -10.19
C GLY A 476 27.38 -21.21 -11.41
N ASP A 477 26.83 -21.40 -12.61
CA ASP A 477 27.25 -20.70 -13.83
C ASP A 477 26.71 -19.26 -13.80
N TYR A 478 27.59 -18.26 -13.80
CA TYR A 478 27.21 -16.84 -13.83
C TYR A 478 27.93 -16.12 -14.98
N THR A 479 27.32 -15.04 -15.49
CA THR A 479 27.98 -14.14 -16.43
C THR A 479 28.02 -12.75 -15.82
N ALA A 480 29.23 -12.28 -15.51
CA ALA A 480 29.50 -10.91 -15.12
C ALA A 480 29.89 -10.11 -16.36
N ASN A 481 29.09 -9.12 -16.74
CA ASN A 481 29.42 -8.19 -17.82
C ASN A 481 29.76 -6.83 -17.23
N VAL A 482 31.01 -6.37 -17.42
CA VAL A 482 31.46 -5.04 -17.00
C VAL A 482 31.50 -4.13 -18.22
N ASN A 483 30.59 -3.16 -18.27
CA ASN A 483 30.61 -2.10 -19.27
C ASN A 483 31.31 -0.88 -18.67
N TRP A 484 32.55 -0.63 -19.07
CA TRP A 484 33.32 0.55 -18.70
C TRP A 484 33.82 1.26 -19.96
N ASN A 485 33.56 2.56 -20.06
CA ASN A 485 33.99 3.39 -21.18
C ASN A 485 34.93 4.50 -20.66
N PRO A 486 36.25 4.33 -20.67
CA PRO A 486 37.14 5.36 -20.15
C PRO A 486 37.13 6.60 -21.06
N THR A 487 36.59 7.72 -20.57
CA THR A 487 36.67 9.02 -21.27
C THR A 487 38.04 9.69 -21.14
N ASN A 488 38.90 9.24 -20.23
CA ASN A 488 40.27 9.75 -20.14
C ASN A 488 41.23 8.91 -21.00
N THR A 489 41.65 9.50 -22.11
CA THR A 489 42.43 8.89 -23.20
C THR A 489 43.83 8.38 -22.80
N SER A 490 44.29 8.61 -21.57
CA SER A 490 45.56 8.05 -21.08
C SER A 490 45.49 6.55 -20.78
N ASN A 491 44.28 5.98 -20.64
CA ASN A 491 44.06 4.64 -20.08
C ASN A 491 43.25 3.71 -20.99
N ALA A 492 43.22 3.97 -22.31
CA ALA A 492 42.45 3.20 -23.30
C ALA A 492 42.90 1.72 -23.50
N TYR A 493 43.79 1.21 -22.64
CA TYR A 493 44.39 -0.12 -22.73
C TYR A 493 44.23 -0.97 -21.46
N ALA A 494 43.46 -0.53 -20.47
CA ALA A 494 43.18 -1.35 -19.29
C ALA A 494 42.22 -2.50 -19.66
N THR A 495 42.72 -3.73 -19.61
CA THR A 495 41.93 -4.96 -19.69
C THR A 495 41.68 -5.48 -18.28
N TRP A 496 40.42 -5.78 -17.97
CA TRP A 496 40.01 -6.35 -16.68
C TRP A 496 40.03 -7.86 -16.74
N GLU A 497 40.65 -8.49 -15.75
CA GLU A 497 40.56 -9.93 -15.56
C GLU A 497 39.85 -10.27 -14.25
N TRP A 498 39.29 -11.47 -14.23
CA TRP A 498 38.62 -12.06 -13.09
C TRP A 498 39.47 -13.21 -12.57
N GLU A 499 39.85 -13.16 -11.29
CA GLU A 499 40.52 -14.26 -10.59
C GLU A 499 39.54 -14.92 -9.62
N ASN A 500 39.44 -16.24 -9.67
CA ASN A 500 38.80 -16.99 -8.60
C ASN A 500 39.83 -17.17 -7.47
N ILE A 501 39.59 -16.54 -6.32
CA ILE A 501 40.52 -16.53 -5.18
C ILE A 501 40.23 -17.63 -4.15
N GLY A 502 39.35 -18.59 -4.46
CA GLY A 502 38.93 -19.67 -3.55
C GLY A 502 37.64 -19.36 -2.81
N ASP A 503 37.02 -20.39 -2.21
CA ASP A 503 35.71 -20.31 -1.51
C ASP A 503 34.59 -19.66 -2.34
N GLY A 504 34.70 -19.80 -3.66
CA GLY A 504 33.81 -19.18 -4.65
C GLY A 504 33.92 -17.66 -4.72
N GLN A 505 34.95 -17.04 -4.18
CA GLN A 505 35.16 -15.61 -4.34
C GLN A 505 35.79 -15.30 -5.70
N TRP A 506 35.27 -14.28 -6.38
CA TRP A 506 35.77 -13.78 -7.65
C TRP A 506 36.18 -12.33 -7.52
N ARG A 507 37.39 -12.05 -7.97
CA ARG A 507 38.04 -10.76 -7.79
C ARG A 507 38.32 -10.13 -9.13
N MET A 508 37.94 -8.87 -9.28
CA MET A 508 38.27 -8.10 -10.49
C MET A 508 39.56 -7.30 -10.24
N TYR A 509 40.51 -7.44 -11.16
CA TYR A 509 41.76 -6.68 -11.14
C TYR A 509 42.07 -6.10 -12.51
N ASN A 510 42.77 -4.96 -12.50
CA ASN A 510 43.29 -4.35 -13.71
C ASN A 510 44.56 -5.09 -14.15
N ILE A 511 44.64 -5.45 -15.43
CA ILE A 511 45.91 -5.80 -16.06
C ILE A 511 46.46 -4.57 -16.73
N VAL A 512 47.52 -4.03 -16.10
CA VAL A 512 48.47 -3.21 -16.84
C VAL A 512 49.18 -4.15 -17.81
N VAL A 513 48.75 -4.15 -19.08
CA VAL A 513 49.53 -4.81 -20.14
C VAL A 513 50.88 -4.09 -20.15
N SER A 514 51.91 -4.76 -19.62
CA SER A 514 53.25 -4.20 -19.51
C SER A 514 53.63 -3.65 -20.87
N ASN A 515 53.97 -2.36 -20.93
CA ASN A 515 54.34 -1.64 -22.15
C ASN A 515 55.05 -2.58 -23.13
N VAL A 516 54.36 -2.96 -24.21
CA VAL A 516 55.06 -3.46 -25.39
C VAL A 516 56.03 -2.34 -25.74
N PRO A 517 57.36 -2.59 -25.73
CA PRO A 517 58.33 -1.55 -26.04
C PRO A 517 57.92 -0.87 -27.34
N GLU A 518 57.95 0.47 -27.38
CA GLU A 518 57.55 1.20 -28.58
C GLU A 518 58.27 0.59 -29.80
N PRO A 519 57.67 0.57 -31.00
CA PRO A 519 58.34 0.09 -32.21
C PRO A 519 59.74 0.70 -32.42
N ALA A 520 59.96 1.92 -31.91
CA ALA A 520 61.26 2.59 -31.86
C ALA A 520 62.31 1.87 -30.99
N THR A 521 61.91 1.26 -29.88
CA THR A 521 62.80 0.48 -29.00
C THR A 521 63.28 -0.81 -29.69
N TYR A 522 62.39 -1.50 -30.42
CA TYR A 522 62.77 -2.65 -31.24
C TYR A 522 63.69 -2.25 -32.41
N ALA A 523 63.41 -1.11 -33.05
CA ALA A 523 64.26 -0.57 -34.11
C ALA A 523 65.65 -0.17 -33.57
N ALA A 524 65.72 0.43 -32.38
CA ALA A 524 66.97 0.80 -31.73
C ALA A 524 67.81 -0.44 -31.34
N LEU A 525 67.17 -1.49 -30.79
CA LEU A 525 67.85 -2.75 -30.47
C LEU A 525 68.34 -3.48 -31.73
N ALA A 526 67.55 -3.48 -32.80
CA ALA A 526 67.98 -4.02 -34.09
C ALA A 526 69.17 -3.24 -34.68
N ALA A 527 69.15 -1.91 -34.61
CA ALA A 527 70.26 -1.07 -35.04
C ALA A 527 71.53 -1.31 -34.19
N LEU A 528 71.38 -1.50 -32.87
CA LEU A 528 72.48 -1.81 -31.97
C LEU A 528 73.10 -3.19 -32.28
N ALA A 529 72.27 -4.19 -32.58
CA ALA A 529 72.72 -5.53 -32.97
C ALA A 529 73.47 -5.52 -34.31
N ILE A 530 73.01 -4.73 -35.29
CA ILE A 530 73.67 -4.54 -36.58
C ILE A 530 75.04 -3.84 -36.38
N LEU A 531 75.10 -2.83 -35.52
CA LEU A 531 76.36 -2.14 -35.19
C LEU A 531 77.35 -3.06 -34.47
N ALA A 532 76.89 -3.87 -33.52
CA ALA A 532 77.73 -4.85 -32.82
C ALA A 532 78.28 -5.92 -33.78
N TRP A 533 77.45 -6.42 -34.71
CA TRP A 533 77.88 -7.36 -35.73
C TRP A 533 78.90 -6.73 -36.70
N ALA A 534 78.69 -5.49 -37.13
CA ALA A 534 79.63 -4.77 -37.99
C ALA A 534 80.98 -4.52 -37.28
N ALA A 535 80.97 -4.22 -35.98
CA ALA A 535 82.18 -4.07 -35.17
C ALA A 535 82.94 -5.39 -34.97
N LEU A 536 82.23 -6.49 -34.72
CA LEU A 536 82.80 -7.84 -34.63
C LEU A 536 83.44 -8.27 -35.96
N ARG A 537 82.79 -8.00 -37.09
CA ARG A 537 83.32 -8.34 -38.42
C ARG A 537 84.58 -7.54 -38.77
N ARG A 538 84.67 -6.27 -38.34
CA ARG A 538 85.88 -5.44 -38.49
C ARG A 538 87.05 -5.90 -37.63
N ARG A 539 86.80 -6.51 -36.46
CA ARG A 539 87.86 -7.10 -35.61
C ARG A 539 88.29 -8.49 -36.04
N GLY A 540 87.44 -9.25 -36.74
CA GLY A 540 87.80 -10.56 -37.32
C GLY A 540 88.55 -10.50 -38.65
N SER A 541 88.82 -9.30 -39.18
CA SER A 541 89.52 -9.07 -40.46
C SER A 541 90.85 -8.32 -40.29
N GLN A 542 91.52 -8.47 -39.15
CA GLN A 542 92.94 -8.10 -38.98
C GLN A 542 93.78 -9.36 -38.78
#